data_AF-A0A2P4UJ17-F1
#
_entry.id   AF-A0A2P4UJ17-F1
#
_cell.length_a   1.000
_cell.length_b   1.000
_cell.length_c   1.000
_cell.angle_alpha   90.00
_cell.angle_beta   90.00
_cell.angle_gamma   90.00
#
_symmetry.space_group_name_H-M   'P 1'
#
loop_
_entity.id
_entity.type
_entity.pdbx_description
1 polymer ?
#
loop_
_entity_poly.entity_id
_entity_poly.type
_entity_poly.pdbx_seq_one_letter_code
_entity_poly.pdbx_strand_id
1 'polypeptide(L)'
;MRRIRDDAGAVATEFAGVFPIALVMILVAFQAYMASTTVERVENAARTGAREASKEMNPGRCAEFARAALPDWLNEHAVSAAATTAGGTDAVSCTVRAQVPLLWKGVPLDFGVTRTVTMPLG
;
A
#
# COMPACT_ATOMS: atom_id res chain seq x y z
N MET A 1 -13.83 44.93 42.37
CA MET A 1 -14.12 43.62 41.74
C MET A 1 -13.39 43.55 40.41
N ARG A 2 -12.31 42.76 40.32
CA ARG A 2 -11.48 42.62 39.11
C ARG A 2 -11.95 41.33 38.42
N ARG A 3 -12.55 41.43 37.23
CA ARG A 3 -13.05 40.26 36.49
C ARG A 3 -11.85 39.44 36.02
N ILE A 4 -11.68 38.25 36.59
CA ILE A 4 -10.88 37.18 36.01
C ILE A 4 -11.78 36.51 34.99
N ARG A 5 -11.93 37.15 33.83
CA ARG A 5 -12.63 36.61 32.68
C ARG A 5 -11.73 36.98 31.52
N ASP A 6 -11.28 35.97 30.78
CA ASP A 6 -10.91 36.01 29.35
C ASP A 6 -9.65 35.19 28.99
N ASP A 7 -8.81 34.75 29.94
CA ASP A 7 -7.63 33.92 29.60
C ASP A 7 -8.01 32.52 29.07
N ALA A 8 -9.04 31.87 29.63
CA ALA A 8 -9.48 30.56 29.15
C ALA A 8 -10.09 30.61 27.73
N GLY A 9 -10.71 31.73 27.37
CA GLY A 9 -11.31 31.93 26.04
C GLY A 9 -10.26 32.25 24.98
N ALA A 10 -9.24 33.03 25.32
CA ALA A 10 -8.11 33.31 24.44
C ALA A 10 -7.35 32.02 24.10
N VAL A 11 -6.97 31.23 25.11
CA VAL A 11 -6.28 29.95 24.93
C VAL A 11 -7.13 28.98 24.09
N ALA A 12 -8.42 28.83 24.38
CA ALA A 12 -9.29 27.95 23.60
C ALA A 12 -9.40 28.37 22.12
N THR A 13 -9.36 29.68 21.84
CA THR A 13 -9.43 30.21 20.47
C THR A 13 -8.11 30.06 19.71
N GLU A 14 -6.96 30.21 20.39
CA GLU A 14 -5.65 29.92 19.82
C GLU A 14 -5.48 28.43 19.47
N PHE A 15 -5.90 27.55 20.37
CA PHE A 15 -5.93 26.10 20.12
C PHE A 15 -6.88 25.72 18.97
N ALA A 16 -8.01 26.42 18.81
CA ALA A 16 -8.95 26.20 17.71
C ALA A 16 -8.32 26.49 16.33
N GLY A 17 -7.30 27.35 16.25
CA GLY A 17 -6.54 27.60 15.03
C GLY A 17 -5.48 26.53 14.73
N VAL A 18 -4.75 26.07 15.74
CA VAL A 18 -3.67 25.08 15.58
C VAL A 18 -4.19 23.66 15.40
N PHE A 19 -5.27 23.31 16.08
CA PHE A 19 -5.86 21.97 16.05
C PHE A 19 -6.19 21.46 14.63
N PRO A 20 -6.91 22.20 13.77
CA PRO A 20 -7.19 21.74 12.41
C PRO A 20 -5.91 21.59 11.56
N ILE A 21 -4.91 22.44 11.76
CA ILE A 21 -3.61 22.33 11.07
C ILE A 21 -2.89 21.06 11.51
N ALA A 22 -2.85 20.80 12.82
CA ALA A 22 -2.26 19.58 13.37
C ALA A 22 -2.96 18.32 12.84
N LEU A 23 -4.29 18.33 12.75
CA LEU A 23 -5.06 17.24 12.16
C LEU A 23 -4.70 17.00 10.70
N VAL A 24 -4.58 18.05 9.88
CA VAL A 24 -4.16 17.92 8.48
C VAL A 24 -2.77 17.29 8.40
N MET A 25 -1.82 17.72 9.22
CA MET A 25 -0.47 17.14 9.26
C MET A 25 -0.49 15.66 9.65
N ILE A 26 -1.30 15.27 10.63
CA ILE A 26 -1.48 13.87 11.02
C ILE A 26 -2.05 13.05 9.87
N LEU A 27 -3.06 13.57 9.17
CA LEU A 27 -3.69 12.88 8.03
C LEU A 27 -2.70 12.73 6.87
N VAL A 28 -1.87 13.74 6.60
CA VAL A 28 -0.80 13.66 5.58
C VAL A 28 0.25 12.62 5.97
N ALA A 29 0.70 12.61 7.23
CA ALA A 29 1.65 11.61 7.71
C ALA A 29 1.06 10.19 7.63
N PHE A 30 -0.22 10.04 7.98
CA PHE A 30 -0.95 8.78 7.83
C PHE A 30 -1.05 8.34 6.37
N GLN A 31 -1.28 9.27 5.43
CA GLN A 31 -1.26 8.94 4.00
C GLN A 31 0.11 8.45 3.53
N ALA A 32 1.18 9.12 3.94
CA ALA A 32 2.53 8.70 3.62
C ALA A 32 2.81 7.28 4.17
N TYR A 33 2.36 7.00 5.39
CA TYR A 33 2.46 5.66 5.99
C TYR A 33 1.66 4.60 5.20
N MET A 34 0.42 4.89 4.80
CA MET A 34 -0.38 3.98 3.96
C MET A 34 0.28 3.73 2.61
N ALA A 35 0.91 4.73 2.00
CA ALA A 35 1.66 4.57 0.76
C ALA A 35 2.87 3.63 0.94
N SER A 36 3.68 3.86 1.98
CA SER A 36 4.84 3.01 2.28
C SER A 36 4.44 1.56 2.56
N THR A 37 3.42 1.34 3.40
CA THR A 37 2.95 -0.01 3.71
C THR A 37 2.38 -0.71 2.48
N THR A 38 1.68 0.00 1.58
CA THR A 38 1.21 -0.58 0.32
C THR A 38 2.37 -1.08 -0.54
N VAL A 39 3.48 -0.32 -0.63
CA VAL A 39 4.67 -0.76 -1.36
C VAL A 39 5.25 -2.05 -0.81
N GLU A 40 5.41 -2.13 0.51
CA GLU A 40 5.94 -3.31 1.19
C GLU A 40 5.03 -4.53 0.98
N ARG A 41 3.70 -4.35 1.06
CA ARG A 41 2.72 -5.44 0.90
C ARG A 41 2.69 -5.96 -0.53
N VAL A 42 2.73 -5.07 -1.52
CA VAL A 42 2.74 -5.43 -2.95
C VAL A 42 4.03 -6.19 -3.31
N GLU A 43 5.18 -5.75 -2.80
CA GLU A 43 6.45 -6.46 -3.01
C GLU A 43 6.42 -7.85 -2.36
N ASN A 44 5.97 -7.94 -1.10
CA ASN A 44 5.88 -9.20 -0.38
C ASN A 44 4.93 -10.19 -1.08
N ALA A 45 3.80 -9.72 -1.59
CA ALA A 45 2.84 -10.53 -2.34
C ALA A 45 3.44 -11.05 -3.65
N ALA A 46 4.12 -10.19 -4.43
CA ALA A 46 4.78 -10.60 -5.67
C ALA A 46 5.87 -11.65 -5.43
N ARG A 47 6.68 -11.45 -4.38
CA ARG A 47 7.74 -12.38 -3.98
C ARG A 47 7.18 -13.72 -3.49
N THR A 48 6.12 -13.68 -2.69
CA THR A 48 5.45 -14.88 -2.17
C THR A 48 4.81 -15.66 -3.31
N GLY A 49 4.10 -14.97 -4.22
CA GLY A 49 3.49 -15.59 -5.39
C GLY A 49 4.51 -16.29 -6.28
N ALA A 50 5.61 -15.60 -6.63
CA ALA A 50 6.67 -16.19 -7.45
C ALA A 50 7.32 -17.42 -6.78
N ARG A 51 7.54 -17.35 -5.46
CA ARG A 51 8.15 -18.43 -4.69
C ARG A 51 7.26 -19.67 -4.63
N GLU A 52 5.99 -19.52 -4.29
CA GLU A 52 5.08 -20.68 -4.18
C GLU A 52 4.76 -21.28 -5.57
N ALA A 53 4.61 -20.44 -6.60
CA ALA A 53 4.45 -20.92 -7.97
C ALA A 53 5.69 -21.68 -8.48
N SER A 54 6.90 -21.22 -8.13
CA SER A 54 8.15 -21.91 -8.47
C SER A 54 8.24 -23.28 -7.77
N LYS A 55 7.90 -23.36 -6.47
CA LYS A 55 7.88 -24.64 -5.73
C LYS A 55 6.94 -25.68 -6.35
N GLU A 56 5.82 -25.24 -6.89
CA GLU A 56 4.86 -26.14 -7.55
C GLU A 56 5.14 -26.34 -9.05
N MET A 57 6.20 -25.73 -9.58
CA MET A 57 6.56 -25.76 -11.00
C MET A 57 5.38 -25.34 -11.90
N ASN A 58 4.52 -24.45 -11.41
CA ASN A 58 3.30 -24.04 -12.09
C ASN A 58 3.18 -22.50 -12.13
N PRO A 59 3.67 -21.87 -13.21
CA PRO A 59 3.58 -20.42 -13.38
C PRO A 59 2.16 -19.87 -13.30
N GLY A 60 1.15 -20.66 -13.68
CA GLY A 60 -0.26 -20.26 -13.67
C GLY A 60 -0.82 -19.99 -12.28
N ARG A 61 -0.25 -20.61 -11.23
CA ARG A 61 -0.70 -20.43 -9.84
C ARG A 61 -0.12 -19.20 -9.14
N CYS A 62 0.82 -18.50 -9.77
CA CYS A 62 1.42 -17.30 -9.19
C CYS A 62 0.37 -16.25 -8.81
N ALA A 63 -0.63 -16.06 -9.66
CA ALA A 63 -1.68 -15.09 -9.40
C ALA A 63 -2.56 -15.44 -8.20
N GLU A 64 -2.81 -16.73 -7.98
CA GLU A 64 -3.56 -17.23 -6.82
C GLU A 64 -2.79 -16.98 -5.52
N PHE A 65 -1.53 -17.40 -5.46
CA PHE A 65 -0.68 -17.23 -4.28
C PHE A 65 -0.39 -15.77 -3.96
N ALA A 66 -0.12 -14.93 -4.97
CA ALA A 66 0.08 -13.51 -4.76
C ALA A 66 -1.19 -12.81 -4.24
N ARG A 67 -2.39 -13.17 -4.75
CA ARG A 67 -3.65 -12.62 -4.21
C ARG A 67 -3.89 -13.07 -2.78
N ALA A 68 -3.64 -14.33 -2.44
CA ALA A 68 -3.78 -14.83 -1.07
C ALA A 68 -2.79 -14.18 -0.08
N ALA A 69 -1.67 -13.65 -0.57
CA ALA A 69 -0.68 -12.94 0.24
C ALA A 69 -0.98 -11.43 0.39
N LEU A 70 -1.91 -10.88 -0.39
CA LEU A 70 -2.34 -9.48 -0.26
C LEU A 70 -3.27 -9.32 0.94
N PRO A 71 -3.21 -8.17 1.64
CA PRO A 71 -4.14 -7.92 2.73
C PRO A 71 -5.53 -7.50 2.22
N ASP A 72 -6.58 -7.90 2.94
CA ASP A 72 -7.99 -7.65 2.58
C ASP A 72 -8.37 -6.16 2.47
N TRP A 73 -7.62 -5.25 3.10
CA TRP A 73 -7.89 -3.82 2.99
C TRP A 73 -7.45 -3.23 1.63
N LEU A 74 -6.63 -3.95 0.87
CA LEU A 74 -6.10 -3.53 -0.43
C LEU A 74 -6.96 -4.09 -1.58
N ASN A 75 -8.23 -3.69 -1.62
CA ASN A 75 -9.23 -4.26 -2.53
C ASN A 75 -9.04 -3.90 -4.01
N GLU A 76 -8.41 -2.76 -4.29
CA GLU A 76 -8.14 -2.31 -5.66
C GLU A 76 -6.76 -2.80 -6.11
N HIS A 77 -6.72 -4.03 -6.63
CA HIS A 77 -5.49 -4.65 -7.10
C HIS A 77 -5.68 -5.47 -8.38
N ALA A 78 -4.59 -5.66 -9.09
CA ALA A 78 -4.49 -6.54 -10.25
C ALA A 78 -3.23 -7.40 -10.10
N VAL A 79 -3.37 -8.70 -10.37
CA VAL A 79 -2.26 -9.65 -10.33
C VAL A 79 -2.22 -10.40 -11.63
N SER A 80 -1.04 -10.43 -12.25
CA SER A 80 -0.76 -11.18 -13.47
C SER A 80 0.44 -12.09 -13.28
N ALA A 81 0.43 -13.20 -14.02
CA ALA A 81 1.48 -14.19 -14.04
C ALA A 81 1.90 -14.44 -15.49
N ALA A 82 3.19 -14.63 -15.72
CA ALA A 82 3.73 -15.01 -17.01
C ALA A 82 4.78 -16.12 -16.83
N ALA A 83 4.70 -17.15 -17.67
CA ALA A 83 5.81 -18.05 -17.87
C ALA A 83 6.89 -17.33 -18.67
N THR A 84 8.14 -17.45 -18.25
CA THR A 84 9.29 -16.82 -18.90
C THR A 84 10.52 -17.71 -18.74
N THR A 85 11.69 -17.21 -19.12
CA THR A 85 12.97 -17.90 -18.93
C THR A 85 13.93 -16.96 -18.22
N ALA A 86 14.65 -17.45 -17.21
CA ALA A 86 15.68 -16.72 -16.51
C ALA A 86 16.94 -17.59 -16.43
N GLY A 87 18.09 -17.07 -16.88
CA GLY A 87 19.36 -17.80 -16.82
C GLY A 87 19.41 -19.09 -17.66
N GLY A 88 18.57 -19.21 -18.70
CA GLY A 88 18.48 -20.40 -19.55
C GLY A 88 17.56 -21.52 -19.01
N THR A 89 16.92 -21.30 -17.87
CA THR A 89 15.93 -22.20 -17.27
C THR A 89 14.53 -21.59 -17.34
N ASP A 90 13.49 -22.44 -17.31
CA ASP A 90 12.12 -21.98 -17.17
C ASP A 90 11.98 -21.13 -15.90
N ALA A 91 11.12 -20.13 -15.94
CA ALA A 91 10.93 -19.17 -14.87
C ALA A 91 9.48 -18.70 -14.80
N VAL A 92 9.08 -18.22 -13.63
CA VAL A 92 7.80 -17.55 -13.40
C VAL A 92 8.05 -16.08 -13.11
N SER A 93 7.32 -15.21 -13.81
CA SER A 93 7.25 -13.78 -13.54
C SER A 93 5.88 -13.45 -12.95
N CYS A 94 5.88 -12.93 -11.72
CA CYS A 94 4.67 -12.49 -11.01
C CYS A 94 4.65 -10.98 -10.94
N THR A 95 3.58 -10.36 -11.43
CA THR A 95 3.36 -8.91 -11.31
C THR A 95 2.15 -8.64 -10.45
N VAL A 96 2.34 -7.83 -9.41
CA VAL A 96 1.28 -7.37 -8.52
C VAL A 96 1.20 -5.86 -8.62
N ARG A 97 0.01 -5.36 -8.93
CA ARG A 97 -0.35 -3.95 -8.94
C ARG A 97 -1.43 -3.70 -7.91
N ALA A 98 -1.31 -2.64 -7.13
CA ALA A 98 -2.36 -2.21 -6.22
C ALA A 98 -2.39 -0.69 -6.05
N GLN A 99 -3.56 -0.16 -5.76
CA GLN A 99 -3.77 1.26 -5.49
C GLN A 99 -3.56 1.56 -4.02
N VAL A 100 -2.83 2.64 -3.73
CA VAL A 100 -2.75 3.17 -2.37
C VAL A 100 -4.13 3.66 -1.96
N PRO A 101 -4.71 3.16 -0.86
CA PRO A 101 -6.03 3.59 -0.42
C PRO A 101 -5.98 5.05 0.07
N LEU A 102 -6.77 5.91 -0.57
CA LEU A 102 -6.91 7.30 -0.18
C LEU A 102 -7.97 7.49 0.89
N LEU A 103 -7.71 8.40 1.83
CA LEU A 103 -8.68 8.79 2.85
C LEU A 103 -9.80 9.65 2.26
N TRP A 104 -9.48 10.43 1.22
CA TRP A 104 -10.43 11.31 0.54
C TRP A 104 -10.71 10.81 -0.87
N LYS A 105 -11.89 10.21 -1.06
CA LYS A 105 -12.35 9.69 -2.36
C LYS A 105 -12.57 10.77 -3.44
N GLY A 106 -12.59 12.05 -3.06
CA GLY A 106 -12.82 13.18 -3.97
C GLY A 106 -11.55 13.86 -4.50
N VAL A 107 -10.36 13.42 -4.09
CA VAL A 107 -9.10 13.94 -4.62
C VAL A 107 -8.64 13.00 -5.74
N PRO A 108 -8.40 13.49 -6.97
CA PRO A 108 -8.00 12.66 -8.11
C PRO A 108 -6.51 12.27 -8.02
N LEU A 109 -6.13 11.61 -6.92
CA LEU A 109 -4.81 11.01 -6.80
C LEU A 109 -4.95 9.54 -7.22
N ASP A 110 -4.18 9.12 -8.21
CA ASP A 110 -4.14 7.74 -8.67
C ASP A 110 -2.72 7.20 -8.46
N PHE A 111 -2.43 6.83 -7.21
CA PHE A 111 -1.13 6.29 -6.83
C PHE A 111 -1.16 4.77 -6.86
N GLY A 112 -0.82 4.22 -8.02
CA GLY A 112 -0.64 2.79 -8.22
C GLY A 112 0.80 2.34 -7.96
N VAL A 113 0.94 1.32 -7.12
CA VAL A 113 2.21 0.60 -6.94
C VAL A 113 2.18 -0.64 -7.82
N THR A 114 3.21 -0.86 -8.63
CA THR A 114 3.39 -2.09 -9.40
C THR A 114 4.75 -2.71 -9.07
N ARG A 115 4.79 -4.00 -8.74
CA ARG A 115 6.01 -4.77 -8.53
C ARG A 115 5.99 -6.06 -9.32
N THR A 116 7.11 -6.39 -9.94
CA THR A 116 7.32 -7.62 -10.69
C THR A 116 8.47 -8.39 -10.07
N VAL A 117 8.29 -9.69 -9.85
CA VAL A 117 9.30 -10.61 -9.35
C VAL A 117 9.40 -11.79 -10.30
N THR A 118 10.62 -12.07 -10.76
CA THR A 118 10.93 -13.24 -11.59
C THR A 118 11.74 -14.24 -10.79
N MET A 119 11.31 -15.49 -10.76
CA MET A 119 12.05 -16.60 -10.14
C MET A 119 12.19 -17.76 -11.12
N PRO A 120 13.36 -18.44 -11.17
CA PRO A 120 13.50 -19.68 -11.93
C PRO A 120 12.57 -20.77 -11.36
N LEU A 121 12.08 -21.64 -12.25
CA LEU A 121 11.51 -22.93 -11.90
C LEU A 121 12.71 -23.85 -11.69
N GLY A 122 12.92 -24.26 -10.44
CA GLY A 122 14.02 -25.15 -10.04
C GLY A 122 13.72 -26.60 -10.36
#